data_AF-A0A9D9I1K3-F1
#
_entry.id   AF-A0A9D9I1K3-F1
#
_cell.length_a   1.000
_cell.length_b   1.000
_cell.length_c   1.000
_cell.angle_alpha   90.00
_cell.angle_beta   90.00
_cell.angle_gamma   90.00
#
_symmetry.space_group_name_H-M   'P 1'
#
loop_
_entity.id
_entity.type
_entity.pdbx_description
1 polymer ?
#
loop_
_entity_poly.entity_id
_entity_poly.type
_entity_poly.pdbx_seq_one_letter_code
_entity_poly.pdbx_strand_id
1 'polypeptide(L)'
;TIEEIGLMDYLQENKENYVLYDRMLATTPEEKKEMFAKIITADTFLMSTNAITLDGELVNIDGSGNRVACLCHGPEQVIVIASLNKVVKDEKAAYDRIRNVASPLNAARLHTNTPCHAIGSCSDCKSPDCMCCQLVTTRFNRIKGRIKVILVGEPCGY
;
A
#
# COMPACT_ATOMS: atom_id res chain seq x y z
N THR A 1 9.68 1.70 0.87
CA THR A 1 9.99 0.26 0.76
C THR A 1 10.36 -0.15 -0.66
N ILE A 2 9.44 -0.29 -1.63
CA ILE A 2 9.80 -0.79 -2.99
C ILE A 2 10.85 0.10 -3.68
N GLU A 3 10.71 1.42 -3.59
CA GLU A 3 11.71 2.37 -4.12
C GLU A 3 13.05 2.25 -3.36
N GLU A 4 13.01 2.28 -2.03
CA GLU A 4 14.21 2.23 -1.17
C GLU A 4 15.03 0.94 -1.31
N ILE A 5 14.41 -0.19 -1.67
CA ILE A 5 15.13 -1.45 -1.91
C ILE A 5 15.67 -1.56 -3.35
N GLY A 6 15.50 -0.53 -4.18
CA GLY A 6 15.96 -0.51 -5.58
C GLY A 6 15.15 -1.39 -6.54
N LEU A 7 13.99 -1.91 -6.11
CA LEU A 7 13.20 -2.81 -6.95
C LEU A 7 12.57 -2.07 -8.15
N MET A 8 12.16 -0.82 -7.98
CA MET A 8 11.64 -0.04 -9.12
C MET A 8 12.69 0.18 -10.20
N ASP A 9 13.93 0.51 -9.81
CA ASP A 9 15.03 0.75 -10.76
C ASP A 9 15.34 -0.54 -11.53
N TYR A 10 15.49 -1.66 -10.81
CA TYR A 10 15.64 -2.98 -11.43
C TYR A 10 14.49 -3.28 -12.40
N LEU A 11 13.25 -2.98 -12.01
CA LEU A 11 12.09 -3.22 -12.86
C LEU A 11 12.09 -2.35 -14.13
N GLN A 12 12.60 -1.13 -14.06
CA GLN A 12 12.68 -0.24 -15.22
C GLN A 12 13.83 -0.64 -16.16
N GLU A 13 14.95 -1.08 -15.60
CA GLU A 13 16.14 -1.51 -16.35
C GLU A 13 15.91 -2.81 -17.13
N ASN A 14 15.07 -3.73 -16.62
CA ASN A 14 14.84 -5.07 -17.19
C ASN A 14 13.46 -5.22 -17.87
N LYS A 15 12.90 -4.10 -18.35
CA LYS A 15 11.53 -3.99 -18.93
C LYS A 15 11.30 -4.82 -20.20
N GLU A 16 12.33 -5.43 -20.79
CA GLU A 16 12.21 -6.36 -21.91
C GLU A 16 11.59 -7.70 -21.50
N ASN A 17 11.59 -8.03 -20.19
CA ASN A 17 11.10 -9.31 -19.68
C ASN A 17 9.62 -9.31 -19.26
N TYR A 18 8.99 -8.13 -19.17
CA TYR A 18 7.60 -7.98 -18.71
C TYR A 18 7.01 -6.64 -19.14
N VAL A 19 5.68 -6.53 -19.07
CA VAL A 19 4.99 -5.25 -19.23
C VAL A 19 4.89 -4.58 -17.86
N LEU A 20 5.56 -3.44 -17.69
CA LEU A 20 5.52 -2.66 -16.45
C LEU A 20 4.43 -1.57 -16.52
N TYR A 21 3.41 -1.69 -15.67
CA TYR A 21 2.40 -0.64 -15.46
C TYR A 21 2.78 0.24 -14.28
N ASP A 22 3.47 1.35 -14.55
CA ASP A 22 3.75 2.37 -13.53
C ASP A 22 2.62 3.39 -13.45
N ARG A 23 1.87 3.37 -12.34
CA ARG A 23 0.76 4.29 -12.08
C ARG A 23 1.17 5.77 -12.05
N MET A 24 2.45 6.08 -11.79
CA MET A 24 2.94 7.45 -11.72
C MET A 24 3.02 8.11 -13.10
N LEU A 25 3.02 7.31 -14.18
CA LEU A 25 3.00 7.80 -15.56
C LEU A 25 1.61 8.30 -15.99
N ALA A 26 0.55 7.95 -15.24
CA ALA A 26 -0.81 8.41 -15.52
C ALA A 26 -1.09 9.72 -14.78
N THR A 27 -1.19 10.82 -15.51
CA THR A 27 -1.27 12.17 -14.94
C THR A 27 -2.70 12.71 -14.95
N THR A 28 -3.46 12.42 -16.00
CA THR A 28 -4.87 12.85 -16.15
C THR A 28 -5.85 11.86 -15.50
N PRO A 29 -7.09 12.29 -15.18
CA PRO A 29 -8.12 11.38 -14.67
C PRO A 29 -8.41 10.20 -15.60
N GLU A 30 -8.47 10.45 -16.91
CA GLU A 30 -8.70 9.46 -17.95
C GLU A 30 -7.56 8.43 -18.00
N GLU A 31 -6.30 8.91 -18.06
CA GLU A 31 -5.12 8.05 -18.01
C GLU A 31 -5.09 7.21 -16.74
N LYS A 32 -5.43 7.79 -15.58
CA LYS A 32 -5.46 7.07 -14.30
C LYS A 32 -6.50 5.96 -14.30
N LYS A 33 -7.67 6.21 -14.90
CA LYS A 33 -8.73 5.21 -15.04
C LYS A 33 -8.30 4.06 -15.95
N GLU A 34 -7.71 4.38 -17.10
CA GLU A 34 -7.21 3.37 -18.04
C GLU A 34 -6.05 2.56 -17.45
N MET A 35 -5.11 3.24 -16.78
CA MET A 35 -4.00 2.60 -16.08
C MET A 35 -4.52 1.67 -14.98
N PHE A 36 -5.51 2.10 -14.20
CA PHE A 36 -6.09 1.23 -13.17
C PHE A 36 -6.80 0.01 -13.77
N ALA A 37 -7.47 0.16 -14.92
CA ALA A 37 -8.06 -0.97 -15.64
C ALA A 37 -7.00 -1.99 -16.11
N LYS A 38 -5.80 -1.54 -16.48
CA LYS A 38 -4.67 -2.43 -16.79
C LYS A 38 -4.09 -3.07 -15.53
N ILE A 39 -3.93 -2.30 -14.46
CA ILE A 39 -3.40 -2.79 -13.17
C ILE A 39 -4.31 -3.86 -12.58
N ILE A 40 -5.63 -3.68 -12.59
CA ILE A 40 -6.56 -4.62 -11.94
C ILE A 40 -6.60 -5.99 -12.64
N THR A 41 -6.28 -6.03 -13.94
CA THR A 41 -6.21 -7.25 -14.76
C THR A 41 -4.78 -7.75 -15.01
N ALA A 42 -3.78 -7.18 -14.33
CA ALA A 42 -2.40 -7.62 -14.49
C ALA A 42 -2.16 -9.00 -13.86
N ASP A 43 -1.10 -9.68 -14.29
CA ASP A 43 -0.72 -10.99 -13.73
C ASP A 43 -0.20 -10.85 -12.30
N THR A 44 0.60 -9.81 -12.04
CA THR A 44 1.22 -9.56 -10.73
C THR A 44 1.09 -8.10 -10.32
N PHE A 45 0.68 -7.89 -9.07
CA PHE A 45 0.65 -6.59 -8.42
C PHE A 45 1.67 -6.51 -7.29
N LEU A 46 2.50 -5.48 -7.31
CA LEU A 46 3.43 -5.19 -6.23
C LEU A 46 2.83 -4.12 -5.31
N MET A 47 2.85 -4.39 -4.01
CA MET A 47 2.46 -3.41 -3.01
C MET A 47 3.26 -3.57 -1.72
N SER A 48 3.25 -2.54 -0.88
CA SER A 48 3.55 -2.69 0.55
C SER A 48 2.24 -2.86 1.31
N THR A 49 2.31 -3.17 2.60
CA THR A 49 1.21 -2.97 3.55
C THR A 49 1.50 -1.86 4.55
N ASN A 50 0.48 -1.38 5.27
CA ASN A 50 0.66 -0.39 6.34
C ASN A 50 1.03 -1.04 7.67
N ALA A 51 0.58 -2.27 7.93
CA ALA A 51 0.98 -3.06 9.09
C ALA A 51 0.75 -4.56 8.85
N ILE A 52 1.52 -5.40 9.53
CA ILE A 52 1.38 -6.86 9.56
C ILE A 52 1.27 -7.29 11.00
N THR A 53 0.20 -8.00 11.39
CA THR A 53 0.08 -8.51 12.76
C THR A 53 0.95 -9.76 12.95
N LEU A 54 1.24 -10.15 14.19
CA LEU A 54 1.94 -11.41 14.48
C LEU A 54 1.16 -12.65 14.02
N ASP A 55 -0.17 -12.53 13.88
CA ASP A 55 -1.04 -13.56 13.32
C ASP A 55 -1.03 -13.57 11.77
N GLY A 56 -0.23 -12.71 11.14
CA GLY A 56 -0.06 -12.67 9.68
C GLY A 56 -1.15 -11.89 8.95
N GLU A 57 -1.96 -11.09 9.66
CA GLU A 57 -3.00 -10.27 9.04
C GLU A 57 -2.40 -8.98 8.45
N LEU A 58 -2.83 -8.63 7.25
CA LEU A 58 -2.39 -7.39 6.58
C LEU A 58 -3.43 -6.30 6.84
N VAL A 59 -3.01 -5.21 7.50
CA VAL A 59 -3.89 -4.07 7.77
C VAL A 59 -3.49 -2.91 6.86
N ASN A 60 -4.44 -2.45 6.06
CA ASN A 60 -4.20 -1.41 5.06
C ASN A 60 -5.21 -0.28 5.18
N ILE A 61 -4.74 0.93 4.89
CA ILE A 61 -5.59 2.08 4.61
C ILE A 61 -5.49 2.49 3.15
N ASP A 62 -6.58 3.07 2.64
CA ASP A 62 -6.64 3.65 1.30
C ASP A 62 -7.66 4.79 1.24
N GLY A 63 -7.33 5.84 0.49
CA GLY A 63 -8.23 6.98 0.26
C GLY A 63 -9.22 6.69 -0.87
N SER A 64 -8.71 6.16 -1.98
CA SER A 64 -9.51 5.88 -3.20
C SER A 64 -9.97 4.42 -3.29
N GLY A 65 -9.38 3.54 -2.48
CA GLY A 65 -9.65 2.10 -2.50
C GLY A 65 -8.89 1.34 -3.59
N ASN A 66 -8.12 2.01 -4.46
CA ASN A 66 -7.52 1.38 -5.63
C ASN A 66 -6.48 0.29 -5.29
N ARG A 67 -5.64 0.50 -4.27
CA ARG A 67 -4.61 -0.47 -3.87
C ARG A 67 -5.25 -1.65 -3.13
N VAL A 68 -6.19 -1.37 -2.23
CA VAL A 68 -6.91 -2.44 -1.50
C VAL A 68 -7.85 -3.23 -2.41
N ALA A 69 -8.38 -2.65 -3.49
CA ALA A 69 -9.14 -3.41 -4.50
C ALA A 69 -8.27 -4.48 -5.19
N CYS A 70 -7.03 -4.15 -5.52
CA CYS A 70 -6.06 -5.10 -6.08
C CYS A 70 -5.73 -6.22 -5.08
N LEU A 71 -5.59 -5.88 -3.79
CA LEU A 71 -5.38 -6.86 -2.72
C LEU A 71 -6.59 -7.79 -2.55
N CYS A 72 -7.81 -7.23 -2.50
CA CYS A 72 -9.04 -7.97 -2.23
C CYS A 72 -9.47 -8.89 -3.38
N HIS A 73 -9.39 -8.43 -4.63
CA HIS A 73 -9.91 -9.18 -5.77
C HIS A 73 -9.02 -9.17 -7.01
N GLY A 74 -8.37 -8.06 -7.34
CA GLY A 74 -7.80 -7.78 -8.67
C GLY A 74 -6.79 -8.79 -9.24
N PRO A 75 -5.50 -8.47 -9.34
CA PRO A 75 -4.51 -9.30 -10.05
C PRO A 75 -4.44 -10.76 -9.59
N GLU A 76 -4.01 -11.65 -10.49
CA GLU A 76 -3.88 -13.09 -10.22
C GLU A 76 -2.93 -13.37 -9.07
N GLN A 77 -1.86 -12.57 -8.96
CA GLN A 77 -0.89 -12.59 -7.89
C GLN A 77 -0.69 -11.21 -7.27
N VAL A 78 -0.55 -11.17 -5.95
CA VAL A 78 -0.17 -9.97 -5.19
C VAL A 78 1.07 -10.28 -4.37
N ILE A 79 2.15 -9.55 -4.63
CA ILE A 79 3.37 -9.62 -3.83
C ILE A 79 3.40 -8.42 -2.89
N VAL A 80 3.33 -8.70 -1.59
CA VAL A 80 3.41 -7.72 -0.53
C VAL A 80 4.85 -7.67 -0.03
N ILE A 81 5.53 -6.55 -0.27
CA ILE A 81 6.90 -6.32 0.19
C ILE A 81 6.86 -5.28 1.30
N ALA A 82 7.24 -5.66 2.51
CA ALA A 82 7.16 -4.82 3.69
C ALA A 82 8.39 -5.00 4.58
N SER A 83 8.82 -3.93 5.24
CA SER A 83 9.89 -4.01 6.24
C SER A 83 9.37 -4.60 7.55
N LEU A 84 10.28 -5.23 8.31
CA LEU A 84 10.00 -5.73 9.66
C LEU A 84 9.50 -4.63 10.62
N ASN A 85 9.81 -3.36 10.37
CA ASN A 85 9.26 -2.23 11.14
C ASN A 85 7.73 -2.04 10.99
N LYS A 86 7.10 -2.81 10.10
CA LYS A 86 5.64 -2.84 9.92
C LYS A 86 4.96 -3.97 10.68
N VAL A 87 5.74 -4.85 11.33
CA VAL A 87 5.21 -5.94 12.14
C VAL A 87 4.76 -5.40 13.50
N VAL A 88 3.54 -5.71 13.89
CA VAL A 88 2.90 -5.26 15.13
C VAL A 88 2.24 -6.44 15.82
N LYS A 89 1.92 -6.25 17.10
CA LYS A 89 1.37 -7.32 17.93
C LYS A 89 0.03 -7.86 17.41
N ASP A 90 -0.94 -6.96 17.18
CA ASP A 90 -2.33 -7.28 16.89
C ASP A 90 -2.99 -6.17 16.05
N GLU A 91 -4.26 -6.35 15.69
CA GLU A 91 -5.02 -5.41 14.85
C GLU A 91 -5.13 -4.02 15.51
N LYS A 92 -5.27 -3.95 16.84
CA LYS A 92 -5.32 -2.67 17.56
C LYS A 92 -4.00 -1.92 17.42
N ALA A 93 -2.88 -2.60 17.64
CA ALA A 93 -1.55 -2.03 17.43
C ALA A 93 -1.31 -1.62 15.97
N ALA A 94 -1.92 -2.34 15.00
CA ALA A 94 -1.88 -1.97 13.60
C ALA A 94 -2.58 -0.63 13.36
N TYR A 95 -3.78 -0.43 13.91
CA TYR A 95 -4.48 0.87 13.81
C TYR A 95 -3.72 1.99 14.50
N ASP A 96 -3.12 1.72 15.67
CA ASP A 96 -2.30 2.72 16.38
C ASP A 96 -1.07 3.13 15.55
N ARG A 97 -0.36 2.17 14.95
CA ARG A 97 0.74 2.44 14.01
C ARG A 97 0.26 3.24 12.81
N ILE A 98 -0.86 2.84 12.21
CA ILE A 98 -1.41 3.51 11.03
C ILE A 98 -1.75 4.96 11.35
N ARG A 99 -2.38 5.23 12.49
CA ARG A 99 -2.81 6.57 12.88
C ARG A 99 -1.67 7.47 13.33
N ASN A 100 -0.67 6.92 14.02
CA ASN A 100 0.37 7.73 14.68
C ASN A 100 1.72 7.71 13.97
N VAL A 101 1.94 6.80 13.02
CA VAL A 101 3.20 6.69 12.27
C VAL A 101 2.92 6.81 10.78
N ALA A 102 2.12 5.90 10.23
CA ALA A 102 2.01 5.80 8.78
C ALA A 102 1.22 6.96 8.15
N SER A 103 0.11 7.35 8.76
CA SER A 103 -0.75 8.41 8.24
C SER A 103 -0.08 9.78 8.35
N PRO A 104 0.56 10.18 9.46
CA PRO A 104 1.29 11.45 9.53
C PRO A 104 2.42 11.54 8.50
N LEU A 105 3.24 10.50 8.36
CA LEU A 105 4.34 10.48 7.39
C LEU A 105 3.83 10.51 5.94
N ASN A 106 2.76 9.79 5.64
CA ASN A 106 2.13 9.86 4.32
C ASN A 106 1.45 11.21 4.06
N ALA A 107 0.84 11.81 5.08
CA ALA A 107 0.15 13.09 4.99
C ALA A 107 1.14 14.21 4.68
N ALA A 108 2.32 14.18 5.30
CA ALA A 108 3.43 15.06 5.01
C ALA A 108 3.95 14.87 3.57
N ARG A 109 4.15 13.62 3.13
CA ARG A 109 4.59 13.30 1.76
C ARG A 109 3.61 13.78 0.69
N LEU A 110 2.31 13.71 0.96
CA LEU A 110 1.24 14.09 0.03
C LEU A 110 0.74 15.53 0.22
N HIS A 111 1.29 16.26 1.19
CA HIS A 111 0.86 17.61 1.55
C HIS A 111 -0.65 17.78 1.76
N THR A 112 -1.30 16.79 2.40
CA THR A 112 -2.76 16.81 2.61
C THR A 112 -3.20 17.87 3.63
N ASN A 113 -4.41 18.41 3.50
CA ASN A 113 -5.01 19.27 4.53
C ASN A 113 -5.70 18.45 5.61
N THR A 114 -4.92 17.63 6.33
CA THR A 114 -5.41 16.76 7.41
C THR A 114 -4.69 17.06 8.73
N PRO A 115 -5.29 16.75 9.89
CA PRO A 115 -4.59 16.83 11.19
C PRO A 115 -3.29 16.02 11.22
N CYS A 116 -3.26 14.89 10.51
CA CYS A 116 -2.08 14.05 10.35
C CYS A 116 -0.89 14.84 9.79
N HIS A 117 -1.11 15.75 8.82
CA HIS A 117 -0.08 16.63 8.29
C HIS A 117 0.14 17.86 9.18
N ALA A 118 -0.94 18.51 9.61
CA ALA A 118 -0.87 19.81 10.29
C ALA A 118 -0.23 19.75 11.68
N ILE A 119 -0.53 18.71 12.46
CA ILE A 119 -0.08 18.57 13.85
C ILE A 119 0.68 17.26 14.11
N GLY A 120 0.90 16.43 13.07
CA GLY A 120 1.63 15.17 13.20
C GLY A 120 0.89 14.06 13.96
N SER A 121 -0.41 14.21 14.20
CA SER A 121 -1.22 13.26 14.97
C SER A 121 -2.61 13.09 14.35
N CYS A 122 -3.18 11.89 14.49
CA CYS A 122 -4.49 11.57 13.97
C CYS A 122 -5.59 12.07 14.92
N SER A 123 -6.58 12.77 14.36
CA SER A 123 -7.80 13.20 15.06
C SER A 123 -9.06 12.50 14.57
N ASP A 124 -8.92 11.31 13.99
CA ASP A 124 -10.02 10.52 13.40
C ASP A 124 -10.89 11.34 12.42
N CYS A 125 -10.22 12.11 11.55
CA CYS A 125 -10.88 13.07 10.69
C CYS A 125 -11.63 12.41 9.52
N LYS A 126 -12.67 13.11 9.03
CA LYS A 126 -13.37 12.81 7.77
C LYS A 126 -13.26 14.00 6.79
N SER A 127 -12.09 14.63 6.74
CA SER A 127 -11.86 15.75 5.82
C SER A 127 -11.87 15.27 4.36
N PRO A 128 -12.10 16.17 3.39
CA PRO A 128 -12.04 15.82 1.96
C PRO A 128 -10.69 15.21 1.54
N ASP A 129 -9.60 15.56 2.21
CA ASP A 129 -8.24 15.06 1.94
C ASP A 129 -7.88 13.81 2.76
N CYS A 130 -8.86 13.18 3.43
CA CYS A 130 -8.61 11.99 4.24
C CYS A 130 -8.07 10.83 3.38
N MET A 131 -6.97 10.21 3.83
CA MET A 131 -6.32 9.10 3.13
C MET A 131 -6.68 7.73 3.69
N CYS A 132 -7.34 7.68 4.84
CA CYS A 132 -7.77 6.44 5.49
C CYS A 132 -9.29 6.28 5.40
N CYS A 133 -9.85 6.50 4.22
CA CYS A 133 -11.28 6.33 3.95
C CYS A 133 -11.70 4.86 4.02
N GLN A 134 -10.83 3.96 3.59
CA GLN A 134 -11.00 2.52 3.64
C GLN A 134 -9.99 1.95 4.63
N LEU A 135 -10.47 1.17 5.60
CA LEU A 135 -9.66 0.38 6.53
C LEU A 135 -9.95 -1.08 6.22
N VAL A 136 -8.95 -1.82 5.75
CA VAL A 136 -9.11 -3.20 5.27
C VAL A 136 -8.11 -4.11 5.95
N THR A 137 -8.63 -5.08 6.70
CA THR A 137 -7.87 -6.18 7.29
C THR A 137 -8.02 -7.43 6.42
N THR A 138 -6.90 -7.90 5.87
CA THR A 138 -6.84 -9.16 5.12
C THR A 138 -6.31 -10.26 6.00
N ARG A 139 -7.21 -11.09 6.53
CA ARG A 139 -6.88 -12.24 7.38
C ARG A 139 -6.68 -13.56 6.62
N PHE A 140 -7.22 -13.65 5.40
CA PHE A 140 -7.21 -14.89 4.62
C PHE A 140 -7.46 -14.60 3.14
N ASN A 141 -6.95 -15.47 2.26
CA ASN A 141 -7.33 -15.50 0.86
C ASN A 141 -7.74 -16.93 0.48
N ARG A 142 -8.91 -17.07 -0.16
CA ARG A 142 -9.44 -18.37 -0.61
C ARG A 142 -8.61 -19.02 -1.71
N ILE A 143 -7.82 -18.24 -2.45
CA ILE A 143 -6.95 -18.70 -3.52
C ILE A 143 -5.55 -18.91 -2.93
N LYS A 144 -5.16 -20.17 -2.76
CA LYS A 144 -3.85 -20.53 -2.22
C LYS A 144 -2.73 -19.95 -3.12
N GLY A 145 -1.76 -19.30 -2.51
CA GLY A 145 -0.57 -18.78 -3.20
C GLY A 145 -0.78 -17.45 -3.93
N ARG A 146 -2.01 -16.90 -3.97
CA ARG A 146 -2.29 -15.60 -4.60
C ARG A 146 -1.53 -14.46 -3.93
N ILE A 147 -1.56 -14.39 -2.60
CA ILE A 147 -0.86 -13.35 -1.83
C ILE A 147 0.46 -13.94 -1.31
N LYS A 148 1.58 -13.32 -1.67
CA LYS A 148 2.93 -13.67 -1.19
C LYS A 148 3.48 -12.50 -0.39
N VAL A 149 3.95 -12.75 0.83
CA VAL A 149 4.53 -11.72 1.69
C VAL A 149 6.04 -11.92 1.76
N ILE A 150 6.79 -10.86 1.45
CA ILE A 150 8.24 -10.80 1.55
C ILE A 150 8.57 -9.75 2.62
N LEU A 151 9.23 -10.19 3.69
CA LEU A 151 9.69 -9.34 4.77
C LEU A 151 11.13 -8.91 4.53
N VAL A 152 11.35 -7.60 4.48
CA VAL A 152 12.66 -6.97 4.34
C VAL A 152 13.21 -6.71 5.74
N GLY A 153 14.43 -7.18 6.01
CA GLY A 153 15.06 -7.07 7.33
C GLY A 153 15.44 -5.63 7.67
N GLU A 154 15.77 -4.85 6.65
CA GLU A 154 16.17 -3.46 6.75
C GLU A 154 14.98 -2.55 7.05
N PRO A 155 15.16 -1.50 7.87
CA PRO A 155 14.14 -0.48 8.06
C PRO A 155 13.94 0.28 6.75
N CYS A 156 12.78 0.11 6.12
CA CYS A 156 12.43 0.83 4.89
C CYS A 156 10.94 1.14 4.79
N GLY A 157 10.61 2.23 4.11
CA GLY A 157 9.33 2.90 4.17
C GLY A 157 9.04 3.45 5.58
N TYR A 158 7.77 3.77 5.78
CA TYR A 158 7.25 4.27 7.05
C TYR A 158 6.10 3.40 7.56
#